data_AF-A0A661FED6-F1
#
_entry.id   AF-A0A661FED6-F1
#
_cell.length_a   1.000
_cell.length_b   1.000
_cell.length_c   1.000
_cell.angle_alpha   90.00
_cell.angle_beta   90.00
_cell.angle_gamma   90.00
#
_symmetry.space_group_name_H-M   'P 1'
#
loop_
_entity.id
_entity.type
_entity.pdbx_description
1 polymer ?
#
loop_
_entity_poly.entity_id
_entity_poly.type
_entity_poly.pdbx_seq_one_letter_code
_entity_poly.pdbx_strand_id
1 'polypeptide(L)' 'HFDWLSIECESTGTLEKVGHKIQFTGIQTKAKLTIASAEQIEKAKKLLNKAEETCFISNTLSCPSHLECDIVIAD' A
#
# COMPACT_ATOMS: atom_id res chain seq x y z
N HIS A 1 -11.13 -7.83 17.36
CA HIS A 1 -11.51 -8.14 15.97
C HIS A 1 -11.35 -6.90 15.10
N PHE A 2 -11.13 -7.02 13.79
CA PHE A 2 -11.13 -5.91 12.83
C PHE A 2 -11.92 -6.38 11.62
N ASP A 3 -13.07 -5.74 11.37
CA ASP A 3 -14.04 -6.17 10.38
C ASP A 3 -13.90 -5.30 9.14
N TRP A 4 -13.28 -5.86 8.11
CA TRP A 4 -13.12 -5.25 6.78
C TRP A 4 -13.87 -6.08 5.73
N LEU A 5 -14.32 -5.41 4.67
CA LEU A 5 -15.19 -5.99 3.65
C LEU A 5 -14.42 -6.37 2.39
N SER A 6 -13.58 -5.46 1.90
CA SER A 6 -12.73 -5.70 0.74
C SER A 6 -11.45 -4.86 0.81
N ILE A 7 -10.41 -5.33 0.13
CA ILE A 7 -9.18 -4.59 -0.08
C ILE A 7 -8.77 -4.75 -1.53
N GLU A 8 -8.43 -3.63 -2.16
CA GLU A 8 -7.90 -3.56 -3.52
C GLU A 8 -6.54 -2.87 -3.44
N CYS A 9 -5.52 -3.48 -4.05
CA CYS A 9 -4.17 -2.93 -4.06
C CYS A 9 -3.71 -2.78 -5.50
N GLU A 10 -3.28 -1.58 -5.86
CA GLU A 10 -2.68 -1.29 -7.16
C GLU A 10 -1.30 -0.69 -6.95
N SER A 11 -0.28 -1.20 -7.64
CA SER A 11 1.09 -0.70 -7.56
C SER A 11 1.58 -0.28 -8.94
N THR A 12 2.11 0.94 -9.01
CA THR A 12 2.77 1.49 -10.20
C THR A 12 4.26 1.68 -9.93
N GLY A 13 5.10 1.22 -10.85
CA GLY A 13 6.54 1.34 -10.76
C GLY A 13 7.12 2.26 -11.82
N THR A 14 8.11 3.08 -11.44
CA THR A 14 8.90 3.88 -12.36
C THR A 14 10.19 3.15 -12.70
N LEU A 15 10.44 2.94 -14.00
CA LEU A 15 11.67 2.33 -14.52
C LEU A 15 12.56 3.40 -15.13
N GLU A 16 13.82 3.43 -14.73
CA GLU A 16 14.81 4.34 -15.28
C GLU A 16 16.11 3.61 -15.61
N LYS A 17 16.89 4.21 -16.50
CA LYS A 17 18.25 3.77 -16.80
C LYS A 17 19.21 4.44 -15.83
N VAL A 18 19.73 3.67 -14.88
CA VAL A 18 20.75 4.13 -13.93
C VAL A 18 22.08 3.50 -14.32
N GLY A 19 22.96 4.29 -14.93
CA GLY A 19 24.19 3.81 -15.55
C GLY A 19 23.91 2.90 -16.75
N HIS A 20 24.29 1.63 -16.63
CA HIS A 20 24.13 0.63 -17.70
C HIS A 20 22.95 -0.33 -17.50
N LYS A 21 22.16 -0.17 -16.43
CA LYS A 21 21.04 -1.06 -16.10
C LYS A 21 19.72 -0.30 -16.09
N ILE A 22 18.65 -0.97 -16.54
CA ILE A 22 17.27 -0.52 -16.29
C ILE A 22 16.84 -1.11 -14.96
N GLN A 23 16.32 -0.28 -14.06
CA GLN A 23 15.83 -0.73 -12.76
C GLN A 23 14.66 0.12 -12.28
N PHE A 24 13.90 -0.42 -11.33
CA PHE A 24 12.90 0.36 -10.62
C PHE A 24 13.58 1.39 -9.74
N THR A 25 13.13 2.64 -9.85
CA THR A 25 13.64 3.76 -9.05
C THR A 25 12.59 4.29 -8.06
N GLY A 26 11.33 3.88 -8.22
CA GLY A 26 10.29 4.12 -7.23
C GLY A 26 9.06 3.27 -7.49
N ILE A 27 8.40 2.85 -6.42
CA ILE A 27 7.11 2.18 -6.43
C ILE A 27 6.10 3.01 -5.64
N GLN A 28 4.90 3.17 -6.19
CA GLN A 28 3.75 3.74 -5.49
C GLN A 28 2.64 2.69 -5.45
N THR A 29 2.17 2.39 -4.24
CA THR A 29 1.07 1.47 -4.00
C THR A 29 -0.11 2.23 -3.46
N LYS A 30 -1.29 2.04 -4.05
CA LYS A 30 -2.56 2.53 -3.53
C LYS A 30 -3.33 1.34 -2.97
N ALA A 31 -3.60 1.37 -1.66
CA ALA A 31 -4.45 0.39 -0.99
C ALA A 31 -5.80 1.03 -0.68
N LYS A 32 -6.85 0.52 -1.33
CA LYS A 32 -8.23 0.88 -1.06
C LYS A 32 -8.87 -0.17 -0.16
N LEU A 33 -9.23 0.22 1.06
CA LEU A 33 -9.79 -0.66 2.08
C LEU A 33 -11.23 -0.26 2.39
N THR A 34 -12.16 -1.17 2.15
CA THR A 34 -13.58 -0.99 2.46
C THR A 34 -13.89 -1.54 3.85
N ILE A 35 -14.48 -0.71 4.72
CA ILE A 35 -14.85 -1.06 6.10
C ILE A 35 -16.34 -0.83 6.34
N ALA A 36 -16.90 -1.50 7.35
CA ALA A 36 -18.33 -1.41 7.67
C ALA A 36 -18.71 -0.21 8.57
N SER A 37 -17.74 0.45 9.21
CA SER A 37 -18.02 1.52 10.17
C SER A 37 -16.88 2.54 10.26
N ALA A 38 -17.25 3.83 10.35
CA ALA A 38 -16.31 4.95 10.52
C ALA A 38 -15.43 4.82 11.77
N GLU A 39 -15.91 4.15 12.82
CA GLU A 39 -15.15 3.94 14.07
C GLU A 39 -13.87 3.14 13.85
N GLN A 40 -13.78 2.40 12.74
CA GLN A 40 -12.63 1.56 12.42
C GLN A 40 -11.56 2.27 11.57
N ILE A 41 -11.78 3.52 11.12
CA ILE A 41 -10.88 4.24 10.20
C ILE A 41 -9.44 4.31 10.74
N GLU A 42 -9.25 4.75 11.97
CA GLU A 42 -7.90 4.92 12.53
C GLU A 42 -7.17 3.57 12.72
N LYS A 43 -7.93 2.53 13.07
CA LYS A 43 -7.40 1.17 13.15
C LYS A 43 -7.04 0.62 11.76
N ALA A 44 -7.87 0.89 10.76
CA ALA A 44 -7.65 0.52 9.38
C ALA A 44 -6.35 1.15 8.83
N LYS A 45 -6.16 2.46 9.01
CA LYS A 45 -4.91 3.17 8.65
C LYS A 45 -3.70 2.54 9.32
N LYS A 46 -3.77 2.30 10.63
CA LYS A 46 -2.65 1.73 11.38
C LYS A 46 -2.28 0.33 10.88
N LEU A 47 -3.28 -0.50 10.54
CA LEU A 47 -3.04 -1.84 10.01
C LEU A 47 -2.46 -1.80 8.60
N LEU A 48 -2.92 -0.91 7.73
CA LEU A 48 -2.36 -0.73 6.39
C LEU A 48 -0.89 -0.28 6.44
N ASN A 49 -0.56 0.69 7.29
CA ASN A 49 0.83 1.12 7.46
C ASN A 49 1.72 -0.03 7.97
N LYS A 50 1.25 -0.79 8.96
CA LYS A 50 1.99 -1.96 9.46
C LYS A 50 2.14 -3.05 8.39
N ALA A 51 1.15 -3.22 7.52
CA ALA A 51 1.23 -4.15 6.40
C ALA A 51 2.32 -3.72 5.41
N GLU A 52 2.45 -2.42 5.10
CA GLU A 52 3.55 -1.92 4.26
C GLU A 52 4.92 -2.15 4.91
N GLU A 53 5.06 -1.82 6.20
CA GLU A 53 6.32 -2.05 6.95
C GLU A 53 6.78 -3.52 6.93
N THR A 54 5.82 -4.44 6.86
CA THR A 54 6.10 -5.89 6.90
C THR A 54 5.94 -6.58 5.54
N CYS A 55 5.69 -5.83 4.48
CA CYS A 55 5.47 -6.37 3.15
C CYS A 55 6.75 -7.01 2.60
N PHE A 56 6.73 -8.31 2.34
CA PHE A 56 7.90 -9.01 1.80
C PHE A 56 8.33 -8.45 0.44
N ILE A 57 7.39 -8.03 -0.40
CA ILE A 57 7.71 -7.46 -1.71
C ILE A 57 8.41 -6.12 -1.52
N SER A 58 7.77 -5.15 -0.86
CA SER A 58 8.35 -3.82 -0.63
C SER A 58 9.73 -3.90 0.04
N ASN A 59 9.89 -4.76 1.06
CA ASN A 59 11.16 -4.91 1.78
C ASN A 59 12.28 -5.57 0.98
N THR A 60 11.99 -6.20 -0.16
CA THR A 60 13.01 -6.77 -1.05
C THR A 60 13.43 -5.83 -2.18
N LEU A 61 12.68 -4.74 -2.39
CA LEU A 61 13.00 -3.77 -3.42
C LEU A 61 14.16 -2.88 -2.99
N SER A 62 15.04 -2.56 -3.95
CA SER A 62 16.19 -1.67 -3.70
C SER A 62 15.87 -0.18 -3.90
N CYS A 63 14.61 0.14 -4.20
CA CYS A 63 14.13 1.49 -4.46
C CYS A 63 13.12 1.94 -3.39
N PRO A 64 12.92 3.25 -3.19
CA PRO A 64 11.85 3.75 -2.33
C PRO A 64 10.47 3.21 -2.75
N SER A 65 9.67 2.79 -1.76
CA SER A 65 8.24 2.53 -1.92
C SER A 65 7.42 3.55 -1.11
N HIS A 66 6.22 3.85 -1.58
CA HIS A 66 5.25 4.65 -0.86
C HIS A 66 3.86 4.01 -0.90
N LEU A 67 3.18 4.00 0.24
CA LEU A 67 1.80 3.53 0.37
C LEU A 67 0.84 4.72 0.53
N GLU A 68 -0.12 4.83 -0.39
CA GLU A 68 -1.31 5.66 -0.24
C GLU A 68 -2.45 4.79 0.30
N CYS A 69 -3.08 5.24 1.40
CA CYS A 69 -4.22 4.57 2.00
C CYS A 69 -5.52 5.29 1.65
N ASP A 70 -6.42 4.61 0.96
CA ASP A 70 -7.78 5.07 0.68
C ASP A 70 -8.77 4.21 1.48
N ILE A 71 -9.53 4.81 2.39
CA ILE A 71 -10.46 4.07 3.27
C ILE A 71 -11.87 4.49 2.93
N VAL A 72 -12.67 3.52 2.51
CA VAL A 72 -14.05 3.70 2.10
C VAL A 72 -14.97 3.00 3.10
N ILE A 73 -16.07 3.66 3.48
CA ILE A 73 -17.11 3.04 4.30
C ILE A 73 -18.16 2.49 3.33
N ALA A 74 -18.55 1.24 3.48
CA ALA A 74 -19.66 0.68 2.70
C ALA A 74 -20.98 1.36 3.10
N ASP A 75 -21.79 1.69 2.09
CA ASP A 75 -23.15 2.23 2.26
C ASP A 75 -24.10 1.21 2.92
#